data_AF-A0A6G8CV57-F1
#
_entry.id   AF-A0A6G8CV57-F1
#
_cell.length_a   1.000
_cell.length_b   1.000
_cell.length_c   1.000
_cell.angle_alpha   90.00
_cell.angle_beta   90.00
_cell.angle_gamma   90.00
#
_symmetry.space_group_name_H-M   'P 1'
#
loop_
_entity.id
_entity.type
_entity.pdbx_description
1 polymer ?
#
loop_
_entity_poly.entity_id
_entity_poly.type
_entity_poly.pdbx_seq_one_letter_code
_entity_poly.pdbx_strand_id
1 'polypeptide(L)'
;MGSPSILSTLWQALPEAVVHFLGRKATHADWERHLRRHPVAELQPNWQVLSEGASQDMSEWGLQSVTLHTEVDHDSAWAGPWPEGLPGAKANLAMANQFFGEPLIQDRTIALYQIQSPHDHGWVAQCLFDERGRLKSLTLVKMHEWLPLAERAAEGAVASAVGEAALRAAAGTRARRAGWYEATLPTSHPMQKYFANSEARLVFRNETELFPTLGVTPKADEALVEWVWIRAE
;
A
#
# COMPACT_ATOMS: atom_id res chain seq x y z
N MET A 1 4.94 22.51 -22.36
CA MET A 1 5.44 21.72 -21.22
C MET A 1 5.22 22.56 -19.99
N GLY A 2 4.22 22.22 -19.17
CA GLY A 2 3.91 22.97 -17.95
C GLY A 2 4.95 22.65 -16.88
N SER A 3 5.40 23.66 -16.14
CA SER A 3 6.30 23.46 -15.01
C SER A 3 5.64 22.49 -14.00
N PRO A 4 6.39 21.52 -13.46
CA PRO A 4 5.90 20.68 -12.38
C PRO A 4 5.39 21.56 -11.23
N SER A 5 4.30 21.16 -10.56
CA SER A 5 3.87 21.87 -9.34
C SER A 5 4.96 21.79 -8.28
N ILE A 6 5.11 22.79 -7.42
CA ILE A 6 6.15 22.79 -6.36
C ILE A 6 6.04 21.53 -5.47
N LEU A 7 4.83 21.03 -5.21
CA LEU A 7 4.62 19.76 -4.49
C LEU A 7 5.07 18.52 -5.25
N SER A 8 5.23 18.57 -6.57
CA SER A 8 5.76 17.43 -7.32
C SER A 8 7.25 17.19 -7.04
N THR A 9 8.02 18.23 -6.67
CA THR A 9 9.44 18.10 -6.32
C THR A 9 9.63 17.41 -4.97
N LEU A 10 8.63 17.47 -4.07
CA LEU A 10 8.62 16.74 -2.81
C LEU A 10 8.73 15.23 -3.04
N TRP A 11 7.89 14.71 -3.93
CA TRP A 11 7.81 13.26 -4.18
C TRP A 11 9.00 12.77 -5.00
N GLN A 12 9.57 13.63 -5.85
CA GLN A 12 10.81 13.35 -6.59
C GLN A 12 12.04 13.27 -5.69
N ALA A 13 12.02 13.92 -4.52
CA ALA A 13 13.09 13.82 -3.54
C ALA A 13 13.15 12.45 -2.86
N LEU A 14 12.07 11.66 -2.90
CA LEU A 14 12.02 10.33 -2.30
C LEU A 14 12.55 9.26 -3.27
N PRO A 15 13.18 8.19 -2.76
CA PRO A 15 13.54 7.03 -3.56
C PRO A 15 12.31 6.45 -4.27
N GLU A 16 12.48 5.93 -5.49
CA GLU A 16 11.41 5.25 -6.25
C GLU A 16 10.74 4.16 -5.40
N ALA A 17 11.53 3.48 -4.57
CA ALA A 17 11.09 2.46 -3.64
C ALA A 17 10.03 2.93 -2.65
N VAL A 18 10.07 4.18 -2.23
CA VAL A 18 9.11 4.76 -1.29
C VAL A 18 7.90 5.28 -2.06
N VAL A 19 8.15 5.95 -3.19
CA VAL A 19 7.09 6.49 -4.06
C VAL A 19 6.16 5.38 -4.54
N HIS A 20 6.70 4.21 -4.89
CA HIS A 20 5.95 3.07 -5.41
C HIS A 20 4.77 2.64 -4.51
N PHE A 21 4.92 2.84 -3.20
CA PHE A 21 3.95 2.36 -2.23
C PHE A 21 3.23 3.48 -1.46
N LEU A 22 3.34 4.74 -1.89
CA LEU A 22 2.65 5.84 -1.23
C LEU A 22 1.13 5.63 -1.24
N GLY A 23 0.57 5.38 -0.04
CA GLY A 23 -0.86 5.17 0.20
C GLY A 23 -1.33 3.78 -0.21
N ARG A 24 -0.38 2.85 -0.46
CA ARG A 24 -0.66 1.51 -0.94
C ARG A 24 -0.28 0.45 0.09
N LYS A 25 -1.06 -0.63 0.14
CA LYS A 25 -0.74 -1.84 0.90
C LYS A 25 -0.23 -2.94 -0.03
N ALA A 26 0.73 -3.72 0.46
CA ALA A 26 1.31 -4.85 -0.25
C ALA A 26 1.68 -5.96 0.75
N THR A 27 1.91 -7.18 0.26
CA THR A 27 2.36 -8.29 1.10
C THR A 27 3.81 -8.08 1.56
N HIS A 28 4.21 -8.72 2.66
CA HIS A 28 5.61 -8.72 3.11
C HIS A 28 6.59 -9.17 2.01
N ALA A 29 6.20 -10.15 1.18
CA ALA A 29 7.02 -10.65 0.09
C ALA A 29 7.25 -9.60 -1.02
N ASP A 30 6.23 -8.80 -1.35
CA ASP A 30 6.35 -7.71 -2.32
C ASP A 30 7.27 -6.60 -1.80
N TRP A 31 7.17 -6.30 -0.49
CA TRP A 31 8.06 -5.38 0.20
C TRP A 31 9.50 -5.81 0.12
N GLU A 32 9.81 -7.04 0.55
CA GLU A 32 11.18 -7.55 0.51
C GLU A 32 11.74 -7.56 -0.91
N ARG A 33 10.94 -7.99 -1.90
CA ARG A 33 11.38 -8.03 -3.30
C ARG A 33 11.73 -6.64 -3.82
N HIS A 34 10.93 -5.64 -3.47
CA HIS A 34 11.14 -4.27 -3.93
C HIS A 34 12.30 -3.58 -3.20
N LEU A 35 12.36 -3.68 -1.87
CA LEU A 35 13.44 -3.08 -1.06
C LEU A 35 14.80 -3.71 -1.34
N ARG A 36 14.89 -5.00 -1.67
CA ARG A 36 16.16 -5.62 -2.10
C ARG A 36 16.68 -5.04 -3.41
N ARG A 37 15.78 -4.64 -4.33
CA ARG A 37 16.14 -4.01 -5.61
C ARG A 37 16.47 -2.52 -5.46
N HIS A 38 15.92 -1.90 -4.41
CA HIS A 38 16.06 -0.47 -4.13
C HIS A 38 16.25 -0.25 -2.62
N PRO A 39 17.47 -0.49 -2.08
CA PRO A 39 17.72 -0.37 -0.65
C PRO A 39 17.50 1.06 -0.18
N VAL A 40 16.83 1.21 0.97
CA VAL A 40 16.38 2.52 1.51
C VAL A 40 17.04 2.82 2.86
N ALA A 41 18.32 2.48 3.02
CA ALA A 41 19.04 2.50 4.30
C ALA A 41 19.09 3.88 4.99
N GLU A 42 18.81 4.95 4.26
CA GLU A 42 18.87 6.34 4.73
C GLU A 42 17.50 6.91 5.15
N LEU A 43 16.40 6.16 4.98
CA LEU A 43 15.07 6.56 5.44
C LEU A 43 14.67 5.73 6.66
N GLN A 44 13.84 6.34 7.53
CA GLN A 44 13.14 5.65 8.61
C GLN A 44 11.68 5.41 8.21
N PRO A 45 11.36 4.44 7.32
CA PRO A 45 9.99 4.11 7.01
C PRO A 45 9.35 3.39 8.20
N ASN A 46 8.15 3.83 8.58
CA ASN A 46 7.32 3.10 9.54
C ASN A 46 6.28 2.27 8.78
N TRP A 47 6.33 0.96 8.99
CA TRP A 47 5.47 -0.02 8.33
C TRP A 47 4.35 -0.45 9.28
N GLN A 48 3.10 -0.30 8.86
CA GLN A 48 1.95 -0.76 9.64
C GLN A 48 1.40 -2.06 9.09
N VAL A 49 1.24 -3.07 9.95
CA VAL A 49 0.49 -4.30 9.66
C VAL A 49 -1.00 -3.98 9.67
N LEU A 50 -1.72 -4.39 8.63
CA LEU A 50 -3.12 -4.02 8.41
C LEU A 50 -4.12 -5.17 8.62
N SER A 51 -3.62 -6.41 8.64
CA SER A 51 -4.42 -7.62 8.85
C SER A 51 -3.85 -8.41 10.03
N GLU A 52 -4.43 -8.26 11.21
CA GLU A 52 -4.03 -9.03 12.40
C GLU A 52 -4.40 -10.52 12.25
N GLY A 53 -3.52 -11.41 12.67
CA GLY A 53 -3.78 -12.86 12.72
C GLY A 53 -3.41 -13.67 11.47
N ALA A 54 -2.96 -13.02 10.40
CA ALA A 54 -2.34 -13.69 9.26
C ALA A 54 -0.87 -14.04 9.55
N SER A 55 -0.34 -15.13 8.97
CA SER A 55 1.12 -15.35 8.99
C SER A 55 1.86 -14.14 8.37
N GLN A 56 3.12 -13.89 8.73
CA GLN A 56 3.89 -12.74 8.21
C GLN A 56 3.84 -12.64 6.68
N ASP A 57 3.84 -13.78 5.98
CA ASP A 57 3.76 -13.87 4.52
C ASP A 57 2.39 -13.49 3.93
N MET A 58 1.33 -13.58 4.74
CA MET A 58 -0.05 -13.26 4.37
C MET A 58 -0.52 -11.91 4.93
N SER A 59 0.32 -11.26 5.75
CA SER A 59 0.03 -9.96 6.34
C SER A 59 0.17 -8.89 5.27
N GLU A 60 -0.84 -8.02 5.14
CA GLU A 60 -0.74 -6.81 4.34
C GLU A 60 -0.07 -5.71 5.16
N TRP A 61 0.87 -5.01 4.54
CA TRP A 61 1.65 -3.94 5.14
C TRP A 61 1.52 -2.66 4.32
N GLY A 62 1.42 -1.51 4.99
CA GLY A 62 1.39 -0.19 4.36
C GLY A 62 2.47 0.77 4.90
N LEU A 63 2.95 1.69 4.06
CA LEU A 63 3.91 2.74 4.44
C LEU A 63 3.24 3.84 5.25
N GLN A 64 3.25 3.72 6.57
CA GLN A 64 2.53 4.65 7.45
C GLN A 64 3.19 6.03 7.49
N SER A 65 4.51 6.07 7.54
CA SER A 65 5.24 7.33 7.49
C SER A 65 6.65 7.18 6.95
N VAL A 66 7.19 8.26 6.43
CA VAL A 66 8.60 8.39 6.04
C VAL A 66 9.16 9.69 6.60
N THR A 67 10.34 9.62 7.23
CA THR A 67 10.99 10.80 7.83
C THR A 67 12.33 11.07 7.16
N LEU A 68 12.54 12.35 6.79
CA LEU A 68 13.80 12.91 6.31
C LEU A 68 14.38 13.77 7.44
N HIS A 69 15.50 13.33 8.01
CA HIS A 69 16.21 14.08 9.05
C HIS A 69 17.22 15.03 8.42
N THR A 70 17.38 16.23 8.99
CA THR A 70 18.49 17.12 8.64
C THR A 70 19.73 16.79 9.47
N GLU A 71 20.87 17.32 9.06
CA GLU A 71 22.15 17.22 9.76
C GLU A 71 22.18 17.91 11.14
N VAL A 72 21.08 18.57 11.53
CA VAL A 72 21.01 19.34 12.78
C VAL A 72 21.07 18.44 14.02
N ASP A 73 20.63 17.17 13.95
CA ASP A 73 20.46 16.36 15.16
C ASP A 73 20.53 14.83 14.98
N HIS A 74 20.97 14.30 13.84
CA HIS A 74 20.98 12.85 13.62
C HIS A 74 22.19 12.38 12.81
N ASP A 75 22.85 11.31 13.27
CA ASP A 75 23.88 10.56 12.53
C ASP A 75 23.31 9.85 11.28
N SER A 76 22.00 9.96 11.07
CA SER A 76 21.25 9.39 9.95
C SER A 76 20.55 10.50 9.16
N ALA A 77 21.27 11.61 8.94
CA ALA A 77 20.78 12.70 8.09
C ALA A 77 20.46 12.17 6.69
N TRP A 78 19.38 12.68 6.10
CA TRP A 78 18.98 12.36 4.74
C TRP A 78 20.10 12.80 3.77
N ALA A 79 20.73 11.83 3.09
CA ALA A 79 21.83 12.12 2.16
C ALA A 79 21.35 12.32 0.71
N GLY A 80 20.08 12.00 0.43
CA GLY A 80 19.46 12.30 -0.86
C GLY A 80 19.09 13.78 -1.04
N PRO A 81 18.55 14.14 -2.21
CA PRO A 81 18.20 15.52 -2.50
C PRO A 81 17.05 16.00 -1.61
N TRP A 82 17.08 17.28 -1.25
CA TRP A 82 15.94 17.96 -0.63
C TRP A 82 15.03 18.56 -1.73
N PRO A 83 13.70 18.69 -1.48
CA PRO A 83 12.79 19.31 -2.43
C PRO A 83 13.19 20.76 -2.76
N GLU A 84 12.99 21.16 -4.02
CA GLU A 84 13.28 22.54 -4.44
C GLU A 84 12.37 23.53 -3.70
N GLY A 85 12.95 24.51 -3.01
CA GLY A 85 12.22 25.44 -2.15
C GLY A 85 12.14 25.03 -0.67
N LEU A 86 12.58 23.81 -0.33
CA LEU A 86 12.69 23.33 1.05
C LEU A 86 14.11 22.80 1.36
N PRO A 87 15.13 23.68 1.48
CA PRO A 87 16.54 23.28 1.52
C PRO A 87 16.98 22.78 2.91
N GLY A 88 16.45 21.63 3.36
CA GLY A 88 16.90 20.91 4.56
C GLY A 88 17.09 21.81 5.78
N ALA A 89 18.26 21.74 6.42
CA ALA A 89 18.57 22.54 7.62
C ALA A 89 18.53 24.06 7.42
N LYS A 90 18.47 24.56 6.18
CA LYS A 90 18.31 25.99 5.88
C LYS A 90 16.84 26.41 5.77
N ALA A 91 15.92 25.44 5.64
CA ALA A 91 14.50 25.73 5.60
C ALA A 91 14.03 26.25 6.96
N ASN A 92 13.15 27.24 6.94
CA ASN A 92 12.46 27.78 8.11
C ASN A 92 10.94 27.73 7.89
N LEU A 93 10.18 28.14 8.89
CA LEU A 93 8.71 28.12 8.83
C LEU A 93 8.14 28.91 7.64
N ALA A 94 8.72 30.07 7.30
CA ALA A 94 8.24 30.87 6.18
C ALA A 94 8.45 30.15 4.83
N MET A 95 9.59 29.47 4.66
CA MET A 95 9.85 28.65 3.47
C MET A 95 8.92 27.44 3.41
N ALA A 96 8.64 26.79 4.54
CA ALA A 96 7.68 25.68 4.61
C ALA A 96 6.25 26.14 4.25
N ASN A 97 5.80 27.29 4.76
CA ASN A 97 4.51 27.87 4.41
C ASN A 97 4.44 28.27 2.93
N GLN A 98 5.54 28.78 2.36
CA GLN A 98 5.60 29.07 0.93
C GLN A 98 5.53 27.80 0.07
N PHE A 99 6.13 26.71 0.55
CA PHE A 99 6.19 25.44 -0.17
C PHE A 99 4.87 24.65 -0.09
N PHE A 100 4.29 24.53 1.12
CA PHE A 100 3.12 23.69 1.39
C PHE A 100 1.80 24.46 1.42
N GLY A 101 1.83 25.79 1.55
CA GLY A 101 0.64 26.61 1.78
C GLY A 101 0.35 26.81 3.26
N GLU A 102 -0.93 27.03 3.60
CA GLU A 102 -1.33 27.27 4.99
C GLU A 102 -1.30 25.97 5.82
N PRO A 103 -0.71 26.01 7.03
CA PRO A 103 -0.69 24.85 7.91
C PRO A 103 -2.06 24.60 8.54
N LEU A 104 -2.41 23.31 8.71
CA LEU A 104 -3.55 22.87 9.51
C LEU A 104 -3.34 23.18 11.00
N ILE A 105 -2.12 22.93 11.47
CA ILE A 105 -1.69 23.15 12.85
C ILE A 105 -0.30 23.77 12.78
N GLN A 106 -0.10 24.87 13.51
CA GLN A 106 1.19 25.53 13.62
C GLN A 106 1.45 25.89 15.07
N ASP A 107 2.63 25.51 15.56
CA ASP A 107 3.23 25.96 16.81
C ASP A 107 4.70 26.33 16.56
N ARG A 108 5.39 26.86 17.56
CA ARG A 108 6.76 27.39 17.46
C ARG A 108 7.76 26.38 16.90
N THR A 109 7.59 25.10 17.20
CA THR A 109 8.54 24.03 16.80
C THR A 109 7.94 23.06 15.80
N ILE A 110 6.67 23.19 15.41
CA ILE A 110 6.02 22.21 14.55
C ILE A 110 5.00 22.88 13.62
N ALA A 111 4.96 22.45 12.37
CA ALA A 111 3.91 22.81 11.43
C ALA A 111 3.44 21.57 10.66
N LEU A 112 2.11 21.42 10.56
CA LEU A 112 1.46 20.30 9.87
C LEU A 112 0.69 20.83 8.66
N TYR A 113 0.92 20.23 7.50
CA TYR A 113 0.31 20.63 6.24
C TYR A 113 -0.42 19.45 5.62
N GLN A 114 -1.62 19.69 5.10
CA GLN A 114 -2.30 18.72 4.27
C GLN A 114 -1.66 18.71 2.89
N ILE A 115 -1.26 17.54 2.41
CA ILE A 115 -0.67 17.37 1.08
C ILE A 115 -1.32 16.19 0.37
N GLN A 116 -1.19 16.16 -0.95
CA GLN A 116 -1.62 15.03 -1.78
C GLN A 116 -0.41 14.34 -2.41
N SER A 117 -0.44 13.01 -2.39
CA SER A 117 0.51 12.20 -3.15
C SER A 117 0.25 12.29 -4.66
N PRO A 118 1.18 11.86 -5.52
CA PRO A 118 0.97 11.80 -6.97
C PRO A 118 -0.19 10.89 -7.40
N HIS A 119 -0.70 10.06 -6.49
CA HIS A 119 -1.84 9.16 -6.70
C HIS A 119 -3.12 9.69 -6.06
N ASP A 120 -3.19 11.00 -5.75
CA ASP A 120 -4.35 11.68 -5.14
C ASP A 120 -4.74 11.16 -3.74
N HIS A 121 -3.85 10.41 -3.08
CA HIS A 121 -4.01 10.06 -1.67
C HIS A 121 -3.68 11.24 -0.77
N GLY A 122 -4.49 11.47 0.27
CA GLY A 122 -4.21 12.48 1.30
C GLY A 122 -3.14 12.03 2.30
N TRP A 123 -2.18 12.92 2.54
CA TRP A 123 -1.05 12.79 3.44
C TRP A 123 -0.89 14.06 4.28
N VAL A 124 -0.10 13.99 5.34
CA VAL A 124 0.32 15.14 6.14
C VAL A 124 1.83 15.29 6.05
N ALA A 125 2.30 16.48 5.70
CA ALA A 125 3.69 16.88 5.93
C ALA A 125 3.81 17.48 7.32
N GLN A 126 4.62 16.86 8.17
CA GLN A 126 5.00 17.34 9.49
C GLN A 126 6.43 17.89 9.43
N CYS A 127 6.56 19.20 9.56
CA CYS A 127 7.83 19.89 9.70
C CYS A 127 8.13 20.14 11.18
N LEU A 128 9.24 19.60 11.68
CA LEU A 128 9.76 19.88 13.02
C LEU A 128 10.91 20.88 12.90
N PHE A 129 10.90 21.92 13.73
CA PHE A 129 11.91 22.97 13.75
C PHE A 129 12.71 22.96 15.06
N ASP A 130 14.00 23.30 14.99
CA ASP A 130 14.87 23.53 16.15
C ASP A 130 14.51 24.86 16.85
N GLU A 131 15.12 25.12 18.00
CA GLU A 131 14.90 26.35 18.78
C GLU A 131 15.26 27.63 18.02
N ARG A 132 16.11 27.51 16.98
CA ARG A 132 16.53 28.61 16.10
C ARG A 132 15.59 28.77 14.89
N GLY A 133 14.52 27.99 14.82
CA GLY A 133 13.53 28.03 13.75
C GLY A 133 13.97 27.37 12.45
N ARG A 134 14.97 26.49 12.49
CA ARG A 134 15.47 25.74 11.32
C ARG A 134 14.86 24.35 11.28
N LEU A 135 14.59 23.85 10.08
CA LEU A 135 14.02 22.52 9.90
C LEU A 135 14.97 21.45 10.44
N LYS A 136 14.46 20.64 11.35
CA LYS A 136 15.14 19.48 11.95
C LYS A 136 14.75 18.19 11.23
N SER A 137 13.47 18.04 10.90
CA SER A 137 12.99 16.88 10.16
C SER A 137 11.69 17.17 9.41
N LEU A 138 11.50 16.50 8.29
CA LEU A 138 10.25 16.44 7.55
C LEU A 138 9.71 15.01 7.62
N THR A 139 8.53 14.81 8.18
CA THR A 139 7.85 13.51 8.20
C THR A 139 6.60 13.57 7.34
N LEU A 140 6.45 12.63 6.41
CA LEU A 140 5.22 12.45 5.65
C LEU A 140 4.43 11.32 6.28
N VAL A 141 3.19 11.60 6.69
CA VAL A 141 2.31 10.65 7.39
C VAL A 141 1.04 10.41 6.57
N LYS A 142 0.65 9.15 6.44
CA LYS A 142 -0.56 8.76 5.72
C LYS A 142 -1.81 8.97 6.59
N MET A 143 -2.87 9.56 6.02
CA MET A 143 -4.09 9.95 6.77
C MET A 143 -5.34 9.10 6.50
N HIS A 144 -5.55 8.62 5.26
CA HIS A 144 -6.83 8.00 4.85
C HIS A 144 -6.76 6.48 4.79
N GLU A 145 -7.63 5.81 4.02
CA GLU A 145 -7.61 4.36 3.83
C GLU A 145 -6.44 3.90 2.93
N TRP A 146 -6.09 2.61 3.01
CA TRP A 146 -5.04 2.00 2.17
C TRP A 146 -5.65 1.48 0.87
N LEU A 147 -5.07 1.83 -0.28
CA LEU A 147 -5.43 1.21 -1.54
C LEU A 147 -4.54 -0.02 -1.82
N PRO A 148 -5.02 -1.04 -2.54
CA PRO A 148 -4.15 -2.12 -2.97
C PRO A 148 -3.03 -1.60 -3.88
N LEU A 149 -1.83 -2.17 -3.77
CA LEU A 149 -0.77 -1.93 -4.75
C LEU A 149 -1.28 -2.38 -6.13
N ALA A 150 -1.48 -1.45 -7.06
CA ALA A 150 -1.82 -1.80 -8.43
C ALA A 150 -0.67 -2.64 -9.00
N GLU A 151 -0.93 -3.91 -9.32
CA GLU A 151 0.01 -4.74 -10.06
C GLU A 151 0.38 -3.97 -11.33
N ARG A 152 1.66 -3.59 -11.47
CA ARG A 152 2.18 -3.27 -12.80
C ARG A 152 1.85 -4.51 -13.64
N ALA A 153 0.99 -4.35 -14.65
CA ALA A 153 0.86 -5.35 -15.70
C ALA A 153 2.29 -5.74 -16.07
N ALA A 154 2.65 -6.98 -15.76
CA ALA A 154 3.97 -7.49 -16.04
C ALA A 154 4.09 -7.57 -17.55
N GLU A 155 4.60 -6.51 -18.17
CA GLU A 155 5.16 -6.60 -19.50
C GLU A 155 6.32 -7.60 -19.43
N GLY A 156 6.05 -8.81 -19.92
CA GLY A 156 7.07 -9.77 -20.28
C GLY A 156 7.60 -10.67 -19.17
N ALA A 157 6.74 -11.51 -18.58
CA ALA A 157 7.18 -12.85 -18.19
C ALA A 157 6.57 -13.85 -19.18
N VAL A 158 7.44 -14.25 -20.10
CA VAL A 158 7.27 -15.20 -21.20
C VAL A 158 6.41 -16.40 -20.80
N ALA A 159 5.43 -16.71 -21.65
CA ALA A 159 4.77 -18.00 -21.64
C ALA A 159 5.80 -19.14 -21.75
N SER A 160 5.89 -19.98 -20.74
CA SER A 160 6.30 -21.39 -20.85
C SER A 160 5.84 -22.10 -19.57
N ALA A 161 4.68 -22.77 -19.63
CA ALA A 161 4.56 -24.24 -19.64
C ALA A 161 4.87 -24.82 -18.23
N VAL A 162 3.95 -25.49 -17.54
CA VAL A 162 3.17 -26.68 -17.92
C VAL A 162 1.96 -26.76 -16.97
N GLY A 163 0.80 -27.19 -17.47
CA GLY A 163 -0.46 -27.14 -16.74
C GLY A 163 -0.56 -27.99 -15.48
N GLU A 164 -1.14 -27.39 -14.44
CA GLU A 164 -2.11 -28.07 -13.60
C GLU A 164 -3.45 -27.38 -13.85
N ALA A 165 -4.43 -28.10 -14.38
CA ALA A 165 -5.78 -27.56 -14.52
C ALA A 165 -6.25 -27.13 -13.12
N ALA A 166 -6.45 -25.83 -12.91
CA ALA A 166 -7.01 -25.31 -11.66
C ALA A 166 -8.24 -26.16 -11.28
N LEU A 167 -8.20 -26.81 -10.12
CA LEU A 167 -9.30 -27.64 -9.65
C LEU A 167 -10.48 -26.73 -9.30
N ARG A 168 -11.37 -26.55 -10.27
CA ARG A 168 -12.61 -25.78 -10.13
C ARG A 168 -13.75 -26.71 -9.76
N ALA A 169 -14.60 -26.25 -8.86
CA ALA A 169 -15.77 -26.97 -8.38
C ALA A 169 -16.97 -26.02 -8.33
N ALA A 170 -18.12 -26.44 -8.85
CA ALA A 170 -19.34 -25.66 -8.72
C ALA A 170 -19.83 -25.66 -7.26
N ALA A 171 -20.55 -24.62 -6.84
CA ALA A 171 -21.22 -24.63 -5.53
C ALA A 171 -22.12 -25.87 -5.35
N GLY A 172 -22.14 -26.40 -4.12
CA GLY A 172 -22.85 -27.63 -3.79
C GLY A 172 -22.19 -28.95 -4.24
N THR A 173 -21.02 -28.89 -4.89
CA THR A 173 -20.21 -30.07 -5.18
C THR A 173 -19.20 -30.37 -4.06
N ARG A 174 -18.53 -31.52 -4.14
CA ARG A 174 -17.54 -31.96 -3.14
C ARG A 174 -16.13 -31.54 -3.53
N ALA A 175 -15.34 -31.11 -2.54
CA ALA A 175 -13.92 -30.82 -2.70
C ALA A 175 -13.17 -32.08 -3.16
N ARG A 176 -12.33 -31.93 -4.20
CA ARG A 176 -11.52 -33.02 -4.74
C ARG A 176 -10.13 -33.10 -4.12
N ARG A 177 -9.76 -32.12 -3.30
CA ARG A 177 -8.46 -32.00 -2.66
C ARG A 177 -8.62 -31.27 -1.34
N ALA A 178 -7.83 -31.62 -0.33
CA ALA A 178 -7.78 -30.83 0.88
C ALA A 178 -7.09 -29.46 0.61
N GLY A 179 -7.59 -28.39 1.21
CA GLY A 179 -6.95 -27.08 1.14
C GLY A 179 -7.92 -25.92 1.17
N TRP A 180 -7.35 -24.74 0.93
CA TRP A 180 -8.09 -23.50 0.80
C TRP A 180 -8.67 -23.37 -0.60
N TYR A 181 -9.92 -22.96 -0.65
CA TYR A 181 -10.68 -22.66 -1.85
C TYR A 181 -11.18 -21.22 -1.80
N GLU A 182 -11.14 -20.54 -2.94
CA GLU A 182 -11.74 -19.22 -3.13
C GLU A 182 -12.96 -19.32 -4.03
N ALA A 183 -14.06 -18.73 -3.57
CA ALA A 183 -15.30 -18.62 -4.30
C ALA A 183 -15.26 -17.42 -5.25
N THR A 184 -15.67 -17.64 -6.48
CA THR A 184 -15.70 -16.62 -7.54
C THR A 184 -17.06 -16.60 -8.22
N LEU A 185 -17.43 -15.43 -8.73
CA LEU A 185 -18.60 -15.23 -9.57
C LEU A 185 -18.15 -14.67 -10.92
N PRO A 186 -18.95 -14.84 -11.99
CA PRO A 186 -18.69 -14.20 -13.27
C PRO A 186 -18.47 -12.70 -13.10
N THR A 187 -17.54 -12.11 -13.85
CA THR A 187 -17.22 -10.67 -13.77
C THR A 187 -18.39 -9.77 -14.13
N SER A 188 -19.39 -10.30 -14.85
CA SER A 188 -20.66 -9.63 -15.16
C SER A 188 -21.68 -9.65 -14.02
N HIS A 189 -21.47 -10.45 -12.96
CA HIS A 189 -22.44 -10.60 -11.88
C HIS A 189 -22.41 -9.39 -10.92
N PRO A 190 -23.55 -8.77 -10.56
CA PRO A 190 -23.60 -7.55 -9.74
C PRO A 190 -22.92 -7.69 -8.37
N MET A 191 -22.99 -8.89 -7.76
CA MET A 191 -22.38 -9.17 -6.46
C MET A 191 -20.89 -9.57 -6.54
N GLN A 192 -20.27 -9.63 -7.72
CA GLN A 192 -18.88 -10.09 -7.86
C GLN A 192 -17.92 -9.25 -7.01
N LYS A 193 -18.07 -7.91 -7.04
CA LYS A 193 -17.23 -6.99 -6.25
C LYS A 193 -17.49 -7.10 -4.75
N TYR A 194 -18.72 -7.44 -4.36
CA TYR A 194 -19.09 -7.64 -2.97
C TYR A 194 -18.44 -8.92 -2.43
N PHE A 195 -18.52 -10.02 -3.16
CA PHE A 195 -17.90 -11.29 -2.76
C PHE A 195 -16.38 -11.25 -2.80
N ALA A 196 -15.78 -10.56 -3.77
CA ALA A 196 -14.32 -10.36 -3.85
C ALA A 196 -13.73 -9.63 -2.62
N ASN A 197 -14.55 -9.06 -1.74
CA ASN A 197 -14.11 -8.45 -0.49
C ASN A 197 -14.71 -9.14 0.75
N SER A 198 -15.46 -10.23 0.59
CA SER A 198 -16.09 -10.96 1.69
C SER A 198 -15.20 -12.10 2.16
N GLU A 199 -14.99 -12.24 3.47
CA GLU A 199 -14.30 -13.39 4.06
C GLU A 199 -15.02 -14.72 3.78
N ALA A 200 -16.33 -14.68 3.52
CA ALA A 200 -17.13 -15.85 3.20
C ALA A 200 -16.73 -16.52 1.87
N ARG A 201 -15.93 -15.84 1.02
CA ARG A 201 -15.39 -16.41 -0.22
C ARG A 201 -14.28 -17.43 0.03
N LEU A 202 -13.62 -17.41 1.20
CA LEU A 202 -12.51 -18.30 1.49
C LEU A 202 -12.97 -19.42 2.42
N VAL A 203 -12.79 -20.67 1.98
CA VAL A 203 -13.13 -21.82 2.80
C VAL A 203 -12.02 -22.84 2.75
N PHE A 204 -11.67 -23.39 3.90
CA PHE A 204 -10.90 -24.62 3.96
C PHE A 204 -11.84 -25.81 3.80
N ARG A 205 -11.47 -26.78 2.96
CA ARG A 205 -12.20 -28.04 2.81
C ARG A 205 -11.25 -29.21 2.82
N ASN A 206 -11.60 -30.26 3.56
CA ASN A 206 -10.99 -31.56 3.39
C ASN A 206 -11.54 -32.24 2.13
N GLU A 207 -10.81 -33.24 1.63
CA GLU A 207 -11.28 -34.03 0.49
C GLU A 207 -12.67 -34.62 0.78
N THR A 208 -13.55 -34.56 -0.21
CA THR A 208 -14.97 -34.97 -0.19
C THR A 208 -15.95 -34.09 0.60
N GLU A 209 -15.50 -33.04 1.30
CA GLU A 209 -16.40 -32.12 1.98
C GLU A 209 -17.19 -31.24 0.99
N LEU A 210 -18.43 -30.89 1.34
CA LEU A 210 -19.29 -30.08 0.49
C LEU A 210 -18.94 -28.58 0.57
N PHE A 211 -18.94 -27.91 -0.57
CA PHE A 211 -18.85 -26.46 -0.61
C PHE A 211 -20.13 -25.82 -0.09
N PRO A 212 -20.01 -24.76 0.75
CA PRO A 212 -21.17 -24.07 1.29
C PRO A 212 -21.82 -23.19 0.22
N THR A 213 -23.07 -22.80 0.46
CA THR A 213 -23.69 -21.70 -0.29
C THR A 213 -23.25 -20.35 0.27
N LEU A 214 -23.05 -19.38 -0.60
CA LEU A 214 -22.65 -18.01 -0.31
C LEU A 214 -23.83 -17.06 -0.11
N GLY A 215 -25.05 -17.48 -0.45
CA GLY A 215 -26.24 -16.62 -0.31
C GLY A 215 -26.32 -15.56 -1.40
N VAL A 216 -25.93 -15.92 -2.62
CA VAL A 216 -26.03 -15.03 -3.80
C VAL A 216 -27.50 -14.67 -4.04
N THR A 217 -27.75 -13.41 -4.36
CA THR A 217 -29.09 -12.89 -4.67
C THR A 217 -29.11 -12.38 -6.11
N PRO A 218 -30.06 -12.84 -6.95
CA PRO A 218 -31.12 -13.82 -6.65
C PRO A 218 -30.59 -15.24 -6.38
N LYS A 219 -31.29 -16.02 -5.54
CA LYS A 219 -30.86 -17.37 -5.10
C LYS A 219 -30.54 -18.34 -6.25
N ALA A 220 -31.12 -18.14 -7.43
CA ALA A 220 -30.84 -18.94 -8.62
C ALA A 220 -29.37 -18.79 -9.08
N ASP A 221 -28.74 -17.66 -8.79
CA ASP A 221 -27.37 -17.34 -9.22
C ASP A 221 -26.30 -17.99 -8.32
N GLU A 222 -26.72 -18.67 -7.25
CA GLU A 222 -25.84 -19.51 -6.44
C GLU A 222 -25.14 -20.60 -7.28
N ALA A 223 -25.79 -21.07 -8.34
CA ALA A 223 -25.22 -22.04 -9.28
C ALA A 223 -24.06 -21.48 -10.11
N LEU A 224 -23.88 -20.16 -10.15
CA LEU A 224 -22.79 -19.48 -10.86
C LEU A 224 -21.51 -19.37 -10.03
N VAL A 225 -21.55 -19.75 -8.75
CA VAL A 225 -20.39 -19.71 -7.86
C VAL A 225 -19.43 -20.85 -8.20
N GLU A 226 -18.18 -20.49 -8.53
CA GLU A 226 -17.08 -21.43 -8.74
C GLU A 226 -16.08 -21.36 -7.59
N TRP A 227 -15.81 -22.49 -6.96
CA TRP A 227 -14.77 -22.67 -5.96
C TRP A 227 -13.48 -23.11 -6.62
N VAL A 228 -12.43 -22.31 -6.45
CA VAL A 228 -11.11 -22.51 -7.06
C VAL A 228 -10.13 -22.87 -5.94
N TRP A 229 -9.47 -24.02 -6.06
CA TRP A 229 -8.42 -24.38 -5.11
C TRP A 229 -7.23 -23.41 -5.23
N ILE A 230 -6.80 -22.85 -4.11
CA ILE A 230 -5.72 -21.83 -4.08
C ILE A 230 -4.43 -22.36 -3.44
N ARG A 231 -4.51 -23.18 -2.39
CA ARG A 231 -3.33 -23.78 -1.73
C ARG A 231 -3.70 -24.92 -0.78
N ALA A 232 -2.69 -25.72 -0.41
CA ALA A 232 -2.76 -26.60 0.76
C ALA A 232 -2.70 -25.75 2.06
N GLU A 233 -2.87 -26.36 3.23
CA GLU A 233 -2.77 -25.69 4.55
C GLU A 233 -1.58 -24.72 4.66
#